data_AF-A0A482TXA1-F1
#
_entry.id   AF-A0A482TXA1-F1
#
_cell.length_a   1.000
_cell.length_b   1.000
_cell.length_c   1.000
_cell.angle_alpha   90.00
_cell.angle_beta   90.00
_cell.angle_gamma   90.00
#
_symmetry.space_group_name_H-M   'P 1'
#
loop_
_entity.id
_entity.type
_entity.pdbx_description
1 polymer ?
#
loop_
_entity_poly.entity_id
_entity_poly.type
_entity_poly.pdbx_seq_one_letter_code
_entity_poly.pdbx_strand_id
1 'polypeptide(L)'
;MFLIVAKFLIPKGYRGLTVFPFVFVKYGMDKGNRILVNHEKIHLRQQLELLILPFFIWYLLEYLIRLGQYQNANLAYRNISFEREAYSNEANLDYLKNRSIFQFCNYLFLKK
;
A
#
# COMPACT_ATOMS: atom_id res chain seq x y z
N MET A 1 -14.52 2.27 -4.20
CA MET A 1 -13.55 1.18 -4.46
C MET A 1 -14.13 0.28 -5.53
N PHE A 2 -13.46 0.17 -6.68
CA PHE A 2 -13.80 -0.80 -7.72
C PHE A 2 -12.81 -1.97 -7.65
N LEU A 3 -13.29 -3.14 -7.22
CA LEU A 3 -12.44 -4.33 -7.05
C LEU A 3 -12.46 -5.20 -8.32
N ILE A 4 -11.33 -5.30 -9.00
CA ILE A 4 -11.19 -5.98 -10.29
C ILE A 4 -10.21 -7.15 -10.14
N VAL A 5 -10.55 -8.33 -10.68
CA VAL A 5 -9.59 -9.44 -10.75
C VAL A 5 -8.82 -9.32 -12.06
N ALA A 6 -7.51 -9.12 -11.97
CA ALA A 6 -6.66 -8.95 -13.15
C ALA A 6 -5.29 -9.60 -12.92
N LYS A 7 -5.21 -10.91 -13.18
CA LYS A 7 -3.98 -11.70 -12.97
C LYS A 7 -2.77 -11.13 -13.73
N PHE A 8 -2.98 -10.64 -14.95
CA PHE A 8 -1.91 -10.16 -15.82
C PHE A 8 -1.41 -8.76 -15.50
N LEU A 9 -2.17 -7.95 -14.76
CA LEU A 9 -1.77 -6.61 -14.34
C LEU A 9 -0.91 -6.62 -13.07
N ILE A 10 -0.87 -7.74 -12.34
CA ILE A 10 -0.16 -7.84 -11.06
C ILE A 10 1.15 -8.62 -11.26
N PRO A 11 2.31 -7.97 -11.04
CA PRO A 11 3.61 -8.61 -11.18
C PRO A 11 3.76 -9.89 -10.33
N LYS A 12 4.73 -10.73 -10.70
CA LYS A 12 5.07 -11.92 -9.90
C LYS A 12 5.57 -11.45 -8.51
N GLY A 13 5.08 -12.09 -7.45
CA GLY A 13 5.39 -11.72 -6.06
C GLY A 13 4.33 -10.87 -5.34
N TYR A 14 3.43 -10.24 -6.09
CA TYR A 14 2.38 -9.38 -5.51
C TYR A 14 1.00 -10.03 -5.65
N ARG A 15 0.08 -9.66 -4.74
CA ARG A 15 -1.30 -10.19 -4.67
C ARG A 15 -2.36 -9.15 -5.02
N GLY A 16 -2.05 -7.87 -4.84
CA GLY A 16 -2.90 -6.76 -5.21
C GLY A 16 -2.09 -5.57 -5.73
N LEU A 17 -2.80 -4.64 -6.35
CA LEU A 17 -2.29 -3.35 -6.80
C LEU A 17 -3.43 -2.34 -6.70
N THR A 18 -3.20 -1.22 -6.05
CA THR A 18 -4.18 -0.14 -5.93
C THR A 18 -3.79 1.06 -6.79
N VAL A 19 -4.70 1.48 -7.66
CA VAL A 19 -4.63 2.73 -8.41
C VAL A 19 -6.01 3.35 -8.38
N PHE A 20 -6.18 4.41 -7.60
CA PHE A 20 -7.47 5.02 -7.33
C PHE A 20 -8.24 5.32 -8.63
N PRO A 21 -9.54 4.96 -8.73
CA PRO A 21 -10.40 4.33 -7.69
C PRO A 21 -10.41 2.79 -7.69
N PHE A 22 -9.51 2.16 -8.44
CA PHE A 22 -9.45 0.72 -8.70
C PHE A 22 -8.50 -0.02 -7.76
N VAL A 23 -8.92 -1.22 -7.37
CA VAL A 23 -8.10 -2.19 -6.66
C VAL A 23 -8.07 -3.44 -7.53
N PHE A 24 -6.90 -3.80 -7.99
CA PHE A 24 -6.67 -5.01 -8.76
C PHE A 24 -6.22 -6.11 -7.79
N VAL A 25 -6.85 -7.29 -7.88
CA VAL A 25 -6.42 -8.50 -7.16
C VAL A 25 -6.10 -9.62 -8.13
N LYS A 26 -5.17 -10.49 -7.74
CA LYS A 26 -4.61 -11.49 -8.66
C LYS A 26 -5.52 -12.69 -8.86
N TYR A 27 -6.11 -13.18 -7.77
CA TYR A 27 -6.97 -14.36 -7.79
C TYR A 27 -8.39 -14.01 -7.33
N GLY A 28 -9.39 -14.76 -7.80
CA GLY A 28 -10.78 -14.58 -7.35
C GLY A 28 -10.95 -14.75 -5.83
N MET A 29 -10.20 -15.67 -5.23
CA MET A 29 -10.22 -15.91 -3.78
C MET A 29 -9.71 -14.70 -2.97
N ASP A 30 -8.84 -13.88 -3.54
CA ASP A 30 -8.29 -12.69 -2.87
C ASP A 30 -9.39 -11.63 -2.63
N LYS A 31 -10.51 -11.67 -3.36
CA LYS A 31 -11.68 -10.83 -3.07
C LYS A 31 -12.28 -11.11 -1.69
N GLY A 32 -12.22 -12.36 -1.23
CA GLY A 32 -12.73 -12.78 0.08
C GLY A 32 -11.74 -12.53 1.22
N ASN A 33 -10.47 -12.25 0.90
CA ASN A 33 -9.45 -11.98 1.91
C ASN A 33 -9.62 -10.56 2.46
N ARG A 34 -10.31 -10.46 3.60
CA ARG A 34 -10.62 -9.19 4.26
C ARG A 34 -9.36 -8.40 4.66
N ILE A 35 -8.26 -9.09 4.99
CA ILE A 35 -6.99 -8.46 5.36
C ILE A 35 -6.37 -7.79 4.14
N LEU A 36 -6.23 -8.52 3.02
CA LEU A 36 -5.71 -7.96 1.78
C LEU A 36 -6.61 -6.82 1.28
N VAL A 37 -7.92 -7.01 1.26
CA VAL A 37 -8.85 -5.94 0.84
C VAL A 37 -8.73 -4.71 1.73
N ASN A 38 -8.49 -4.87 3.03
CA ASN A 38 -8.27 -3.75 3.95
C ASN A 38 -6.94 -3.04 3.65
N HIS A 39 -5.86 -3.79 3.40
CA HIS A 39 -4.57 -3.27 2.96
C HIS A 39 -4.71 -2.37 1.72
N GLU A 40 -5.40 -2.85 0.69
CA GLU A 40 -5.63 -2.07 -0.54
C GLU A 40 -6.52 -0.84 -0.31
N LYS A 41 -7.49 -0.92 0.62
CA LYS A 41 -8.30 0.25 1.01
C LYS A 41 -7.46 1.31 1.72
N ILE A 42 -6.45 0.92 2.49
CA ILE A 42 -5.49 1.86 3.10
C ILE A 42 -4.74 2.62 2.01
N HIS A 43 -4.26 1.94 0.96
CA HIS A 43 -3.65 2.60 -0.18
C HIS A 43 -4.58 3.55 -0.93
N LEU A 44 -5.86 3.20 -1.11
CA LEU A 44 -6.82 4.13 -1.70
C LEU A 44 -6.93 5.42 -0.88
N ARG A 45 -6.92 5.31 0.44
CA ARG A 45 -6.99 6.48 1.32
C ARG A 45 -5.71 7.32 1.25
N GLN A 46 -4.54 6.68 1.29
CA GLN A 46 -3.24 7.35 1.14
C GLN A 46 -3.14 8.09 -0.20
N GLN A 47 -3.58 7.45 -1.30
CA GLN A 47 -3.61 8.07 -2.63
C GLN A 47 -4.49 9.31 -2.66
N LEU A 48 -5.70 9.26 -2.07
CA LEU A 48 -6.57 10.43 -1.97
C LEU A 48 -5.95 11.56 -1.15
N GLU A 49 -5.30 11.24 -0.03
CA GLU A 49 -4.67 12.24 0.84
C GLU A 49 -3.52 12.98 0.16
N LEU A 50 -2.79 12.31 -0.74
CA LEU A 50 -1.69 12.87 -1.53
C LEU A 50 -2.08 13.15 -2.99
N LEU A 51 -3.35 13.45 -3.27
CA LEU A 51 -3.85 13.88 -4.58
C LEU A 51 -3.53 12.93 -5.76
N ILE A 52 -3.39 11.63 -5.48
CA ILE A 52 -3.14 10.51 -6.42
C ILE A 52 -1.79 10.61 -7.15
N LEU A 53 -1.55 11.65 -7.93
CA LEU A 53 -0.31 11.81 -8.69
C LEU A 53 0.90 12.09 -7.78
N PRO A 54 0.84 13.05 -6.82
CA PRO A 54 1.91 13.23 -5.85
C PRO A 54 2.19 11.99 -4.99
N PHE A 55 1.17 11.16 -4.70
CA PHE A 55 1.36 9.88 -4.01
C PHE A 55 2.37 9.00 -4.76
N PHE A 56 2.20 8.78 -6.07
CA PHE A 56 3.07 7.89 -6.83
C PHE A 56 4.50 8.45 -6.95
N ILE A 57 4.65 9.77 -7.07
CA ILE A 57 5.96 10.42 -7.08
C ILE A 57 6.66 10.19 -5.73
N TRP A 58 5.98 10.47 -4.61
CA TRP A 58 6.54 10.25 -3.28
C TRP A 58 6.87 8.78 -3.03
N TYR A 59 5.96 7.87 -3.40
CA TYR A 59 6.13 6.44 -3.24
C TYR A 59 7.39 5.95 -3.97
N LEU A 60 7.59 6.37 -5.22
CA LEU A 60 8.76 5.99 -6.01
C LEU A 60 10.06 6.59 -5.42
N LEU A 61 10.04 7.86 -5.03
CA LEU A 61 11.21 8.50 -4.42
C LEU A 61 11.61 7.81 -3.11
N GLU A 62 10.64 7.53 -2.23
CA GLU A 62 10.91 6.80 -1.00
C GLU A 62 11.46 5.40 -1.30
N TYR A 63 10.86 4.68 -2.25
CA TYR A 63 11.35 3.36 -2.65
C TYR A 63 12.81 3.40 -3.13
N LEU A 64 13.20 4.38 -3.96
CA LEU A 64 14.57 4.51 -4.45
C LEU A 64 15.56 4.80 -3.31
N ILE A 65 15.18 5.67 -2.36
CA ILE A 65 15.99 5.96 -1.17
C ILE A 65 16.17 4.68 -0.33
N ARG A 66 15.08 3.95 -0.06
CA ARG A 66 15.12 2.67 0.68
C ARG A 66 15.91 1.60 -0.06
N LEU A 67 15.84 1.58 -1.39
CA LEU A 67 16.59 0.63 -2.21
C LEU A 67 18.10 0.86 -2.08
N GLY A 68 18.54 2.12 -2.11
CA GLY A 68 19.93 2.48 -1.81
C GLY A 68 20.33 2.12 -0.37
N GLN A 69 19.45 2.35 0.60
CA GLN A 69 19.70 2.08 2.02
C GLN A 69 19.84 0.57 2.32
N TYR A 70 18.95 -0.26 1.80
CA TYR A 70 18.86 -1.68 2.15
C TYR A 70 19.52 -2.62 1.15
N GLN A 71 19.81 -2.15 -0.06
CA GLN A 71 20.35 -2.95 -1.17
C GLN A 71 19.54 -4.22 -1.48
N ASN A 72 18.28 -4.26 -1.06
CA ASN A 72 17.37 -5.40 -1.22
C ASN A 72 15.98 -4.87 -1.58
N ALA A 73 15.50 -5.22 -2.77
CA ALA A 73 14.24 -4.72 -3.31
C ALA A 73 13.01 -5.04 -2.45
N ASN A 74 12.94 -6.25 -1.89
CA ASN A 74 11.83 -6.67 -1.03
C ASN A 74 11.85 -5.93 0.31
N LEU A 75 13.05 -5.77 0.89
CA LEU A 75 13.22 -5.05 2.15
C LEU A 75 12.94 -3.56 1.96
N ALA A 76 13.39 -2.98 0.85
CA ALA A 76 13.12 -1.59 0.49
C ALA A 76 11.63 -1.33 0.34
N TYR A 77 10.94 -2.20 -0.41
CA TYR A 77 9.49 -2.14 -0.60
C TYR A 77 8.74 -2.17 0.74
N ARG A 78 9.03 -3.17 1.59
CA ARG A 78 8.37 -3.32 2.90
C ARG A 78 8.64 -2.16 3.87
N ASN A 79 9.69 -1.36 3.62
CA ASN A 79 10.06 -0.22 4.46
C ASN A 79 9.62 1.14 3.90
N ILE A 80 8.88 1.17 2.78
CA ILE A 80 8.17 2.38 2.36
C ILE A 80 7.12 2.70 3.43
N SER A 81 7.02 3.96 3.85
CA SER A 81 6.11 4.41 4.90
C SER A 81 4.64 4.01 4.64
N PHE A 82 4.19 4.12 3.40
CA PHE A 82 2.85 3.70 2.97
C PHE A 82 2.61 2.19 3.17
N GLU A 83 3.56 1.36 2.75
CA GLU A 83 3.52 -0.10 2.92
C GLU A 83 3.57 -0.48 4.40
N ARG A 84 4.46 0.17 5.16
CA ARG A 84 4.56 -0.07 6.61
C ARG A 84 3.25 0.24 7.32
N GLU A 85 2.60 1.35 6.98
CA GLU A 85 1.29 1.70 7.51
C GLU A 85 0.25 0.64 7.16
N ALA A 86 0.18 0.25 5.87
CA ALA A 86 -0.78 -0.73 5.39
C ALA A 86 -0.58 -2.10 6.06
N TYR A 87 0.64 -2.63 6.07
CA TYR A 87 0.97 -3.91 6.74
C TYR A 87 0.75 -3.86 8.25
N SER A 88 1.01 -2.73 8.91
CA SER A 88 0.80 -2.63 10.36
C SER A 88 -0.67 -2.63 10.76
N ASN A 89 -1.57 -2.23 9.85
CA ASN A 89 -2.98 -2.02 10.14
C ASN A 89 -3.94 -2.89 9.31
N GLU A 90 -3.43 -3.73 8.40
CA GLU A 90 -4.26 -4.56 7.50
C GLU A 90 -5.21 -5.51 8.24
N ALA A 91 -4.83 -5.99 9.44
CA ALA A 91 -5.68 -6.82 10.28
C ALA A 91 -6.76 -6.03 11.06
N ASN A 92 -6.57 -4.71 11.23
CA ASN A 92 -7.52 -3.84 11.91
C ASN A 92 -8.54 -3.29 10.91
N LEU A 93 -9.69 -3.94 10.79
CA LEU A 93 -10.73 -3.61 9.83
C LEU A 93 -11.43 -2.26 10.11
N ASP A 94 -11.31 -1.73 11.32
CA ASP A 94 -11.85 -0.43 11.71
C ASP A 94 -10.82 0.69 11.64
N TYR A 95 -9.58 0.39 11.25
CA TYR A 95 -8.47 1.36 11.18
C TYR A 95 -8.86 2.63 10.40
N LEU A 96 -9.43 2.46 9.20
CA LEU A 96 -9.79 3.58 8.33
C LEU A 96 -10.85 4.52 8.91
N LYS A 97 -11.65 4.08 9.91
CA LYS A 97 -12.65 4.94 10.55
C LYS A 97 -12.03 5.96 11.51
N ASN A 98 -10.91 5.59 12.14
CA ASN A 98 -10.28 6.37 13.21
C ASN A 98 -8.92 6.95 12.81
N ARG A 99 -8.46 6.67 11.59
CA ARG A 99 -7.17 7.10 11.08
C ARG A 99 -7.16 8.61 10.79
N SER A 100 -6.14 9.31 11.28
CA SER A 100 -5.85 10.71 10.95
C SER A 100 -5.33 10.88 9.52
N ILE A 101 -5.40 12.11 9.00
CA ILE A 101 -4.81 12.47 7.70
C ILE A 101 -3.29 12.41 7.81
N PHE A 102 -2.61 11.89 6.78
CA PHE A 102 -1.14 11.78 6.74
C PHE A 102 -0.53 10.88 7.82
N GLN A 103 -1.28 9.89 8.31
CA GLN A 103 -0.78 8.92 9.30
C GLN A 103 0.48 8.15 8.82
N PHE A 104 0.68 8.00 7.50
CA PHE A 104 1.88 7.38 6.94
C PHE A 104 3.18 8.08 7.39
N CYS A 105 3.13 9.39 7.71
CA CYS A 105 4.30 10.14 8.18
C CYS A 105 4.93 9.52 9.44
N ASN A 106 4.12 8.91 10.31
CA ASN A 106 4.60 8.20 11.50
C ASN A 106 5.43 6.95 11.17
N TYR A 107 5.36 6.49 9.93
CA TYR A 107 6.10 5.35 9.40
C TYR A 107 7.29 5.77 8.49
N LEU A 108 7.59 7.08 8.37
CA LEU A 108 8.78 7.57 7.66
C LEU A 108 10.07 7.25 8.42
N PHE A 109 10.04 7.38 9.75
CA PHE A 109 11.20 7.06 10.57
C PHE A 109 11.16 5.60 10.99
N LEU A 110 12.32 4.94 10.89
CA LEU A 110 12.52 3.62 11.47
C LEU A 110 12.59 3.81 12.98
N LYS A 111 11.66 3.19 13.72
CA LYS A 111 11.87 3.07 15.16
C LYS A 111 13.05 2.12 15.34
N LYS A 112 14.12 2.65 15.93
CA LYS A 112 15.35 1.91 16.24
C LYS A 112 15.07 0.79 17.23
#